data_AF-A0A2I4BIA7-F1
#
_entry.id   AF-A0A2I4BIA7-F1
#
_cell.length_a   1.000
_cell.length_b   1.000
_cell.length_c   1.000
_cell.angle_alpha   90.00
_cell.angle_beta   90.00
_cell.angle_gamma   90.00
#
_symmetry.space_group_name_H-M   'P 1'
#
loop_
_entity.id
_entity.type
_entity.pdbx_description
1 polymer ?
#
loop_
_entity_poly.entity_id
_entity_poly.type
_entity_poly.pdbx_seq_one_letter_code
_entity_poly.pdbx_strand_id
1 'polypeptide(L)'
;MGLLKNVPLSSNLVSENKGNEPDPCFKPFVMHGFVSLTGDTKDDQPVKILRDTGGSQSIIREGILPLSVMSSCNSGVVVQGIGMTFVSTPLHNIHLKTSLVNGFCRVAVLPTLPIRGVDLILGNDLAGGKVLPVPEVLDTPDTSLVTEQQMPSDIFPACVVTRSQSKKYGIDLSDSFLATEQFPESVGSDVKLNNKSEKMSSLLSSDEITLPASREEFIVAQKHDASLLKCHSSILTQEEAKGKKVAYVVNEGLLLRRWAGDNLEDWDAVYQVVVPKVFRLQVLALAHDHPMSGHLGITKTYNKVLKHFFWPGLKSDVSQYCRTCHACQVAGKPNQVIPPAPLSPIPIMGEPFGRVIV
;
A
#
# COMPACT_ATOMS: atom_id res chain seq x y z
N MET A 1 -7.20 7.80 2.13
CA MET A 1 -7.58 9.11 1.56
C MET A 1 -8.87 9.55 2.23
N GLY A 2 -8.79 10.59 3.07
CA GLY A 2 -9.93 11.10 3.84
C GLY A 2 -10.96 11.84 2.98
N LEU A 3 -12.16 12.01 3.55
CA LEU A 3 -13.30 12.71 2.96
C LEU A 3 -13.16 14.23 3.10
N LEU A 4 -12.15 14.83 2.47
CA LEU A 4 -12.07 16.29 2.34
C LEU A 4 -12.02 16.65 0.85
N LYS A 5 -13.20 16.92 0.27
CA LYS A 5 -13.28 17.56 -1.05
C LYS A 5 -12.91 19.04 -0.88
N ASN A 6 -11.74 19.43 -1.36
CA ASN A 6 -11.35 20.83 -1.49
C ASN A 6 -11.99 21.40 -2.78
N VAL A 7 -12.93 22.34 -2.64
CA VAL A 7 -13.40 23.14 -3.77
C VAL A 7 -12.43 24.32 -3.96
N PRO A 8 -11.91 24.57 -5.18
CA PRO A 8 -11.04 25.72 -5.42
C PRO A 8 -11.84 27.03 -5.37
N LEU A 9 -11.24 28.07 -4.78
CA LEU A 9 -11.79 29.43 -4.80
C LEU A 9 -11.76 29.99 -6.23
N SER A 10 -12.85 29.81 -6.97
CA SER A 10 -13.13 30.60 -8.18
C SER A 10 -13.91 31.85 -7.82
N SER A 11 -13.34 33.00 -8.17
CA SER A 11 -13.88 34.35 -8.03
C SER A 11 -15.22 34.54 -8.76
N ASN A 12 -16.12 35.28 -8.09
CA ASN A 12 -17.35 35.90 -8.58
C ASN A 12 -18.51 34.95 -8.94
N LEU A 13 -19.50 34.87 -8.05
CA LEU A 13 -20.93 35.08 -8.34
C LEU A 13 -21.68 35.38 -7.03
N VAL A 14 -22.68 36.23 -7.16
CA VAL A 14 -23.37 37.01 -6.14
C VAL A 14 -24.39 36.17 -5.36
N SER A 15 -24.41 36.39 -4.04
CA SER A 15 -25.48 36.15 -3.05
C SER A 15 -26.40 34.93 -3.18
N GLU A 16 -26.20 33.95 -2.31
CA GLU A 16 -27.31 33.32 -1.56
C GLU A 16 -26.84 32.96 -0.14
N ASN A 17 -27.56 33.45 0.86
CA ASN A 17 -27.45 33.05 2.26
C ASN A 17 -27.65 31.53 2.38
N LYS A 18 -26.58 30.75 2.55
CA LYS A 18 -26.64 29.37 3.05
C LYS A 18 -25.84 29.26 4.34
N GLY A 19 -26.58 28.97 5.42
CA GLY A 19 -26.18 29.15 6.82
C GLY A 19 -25.07 28.23 7.32
N ASN A 20 -24.83 28.30 8.64
CA ASN A 20 -23.82 27.58 9.44
C ASN A 20 -23.96 26.03 9.45
N GLU A 21 -24.42 25.43 8.36
CA GLU A 21 -24.59 23.99 8.22
C GLU A 21 -23.49 23.38 7.34
N PRO A 22 -22.97 22.18 7.70
CA PRO A 22 -22.04 21.46 6.85
C PRO A 22 -22.70 21.04 5.54
N ASP A 23 -21.88 20.85 4.51
CA ASP A 23 -22.32 20.35 3.20
C ASP A 23 -23.17 19.08 3.36
N PRO A 24 -24.31 18.94 2.64
CA PRO A 24 -25.18 17.78 2.71
C PRO A 24 -24.47 16.43 2.62
N CYS A 25 -23.35 16.33 1.89
CA CYS A 25 -22.59 15.08 1.78
C CYS A 25 -21.95 14.60 3.10
N PHE A 26 -21.76 15.49 4.08
CA PHE A 26 -21.21 15.14 5.38
C PHE A 26 -22.27 14.76 6.41
N LYS A 27 -23.56 15.07 6.16
CA LYS A 27 -24.67 14.83 7.11
C LYS A 27 -24.69 13.41 7.70
N PRO A 28 -24.47 12.32 6.94
CA PRO A 28 -24.48 10.96 7.50
C PRO A 28 -23.36 10.69 8.53
N PHE A 29 -22.28 11.47 8.50
CA PHE A 29 -21.09 11.29 9.33
C PHE A 29 -20.98 12.35 10.44
N VAL A 30 -21.95 13.27 10.50
CA VAL A 30 -22.04 14.30 11.54
C VAL A 30 -22.86 13.76 12.70
N MET A 31 -22.34 13.92 13.91
CA MET A 31 -23.03 13.63 15.16
C MET A 31 -22.96 14.80 16.12
N HIS A 32 -23.85 14.79 17.11
CA HIS A 32 -23.83 15.75 18.21
C HIS A 32 -23.18 15.12 19.44
N GLY A 33 -22.39 15.92 20.15
CA GLY A 33 -21.75 15.51 21.40
C GLY A 33 -21.54 16.69 22.32
N PHE A 34 -20.94 16.41 23.47
CA PHE A 34 -20.57 17.42 24.45
C PHE A 34 -19.08 17.34 24.76
N VAL A 35 -18.47 18.51 24.97
CA VAL A 35 -17.09 18.62 25.42
C VAL A 35 -17.03 19.45 26.71
N SER A 36 -16.20 19.02 27.65
CA SER A 36 -15.95 19.75 28.91
C SER A 36 -14.49 19.66 29.32
N LEU A 37 -14.04 20.57 30.18
CA LEU A 37 -12.69 20.54 30.76
C LEU A 37 -12.61 19.71 32.04
N THR A 38 -13.69 19.73 32.83
CA THR A 38 -13.78 19.12 34.17
C THR A 38 -14.46 17.74 34.14
N GLY A 39 -15.21 17.43 33.07
CA GLY A 39 -16.04 16.23 32.97
C GLY A 39 -17.44 16.38 33.58
N ASP A 40 -17.69 17.48 34.31
CA ASP A 40 -18.97 17.78 34.94
C ASP A 40 -20.00 18.30 33.94
N THR A 41 -21.28 18.01 34.19
CA THR A 41 -22.41 18.42 33.33
C THR A 41 -22.67 19.92 33.31
N LYS A 42 -22.03 20.69 34.21
CA LYS A 42 -22.15 22.15 34.29
C LYS A 42 -21.29 22.89 33.25
N ASP A 43 -20.20 22.26 32.81
CA ASP A 43 -19.24 22.82 31.86
C ASP A 43 -19.35 22.18 30.46
N ASP A 44 -20.38 21.34 30.25
CA ASP A 44 -20.60 20.64 28.98
C ASP A 44 -21.04 21.64 27.90
N GLN A 45 -20.18 21.83 26.89
CA GLN A 45 -20.47 22.63 25.71
C GLN A 45 -20.92 21.71 24.56
N PRO A 46 -22.07 21.99 23.90
CA PRO A 46 -22.53 21.20 22.78
C PRO A 46 -21.64 21.45 21.55
N VAL A 47 -21.27 20.39 20.84
CA VAL A 47 -20.43 20.45 19.64
C VAL A 47 -21.01 19.62 18.51
N LYS A 48 -20.83 20.10 17.27
CA LYS A 48 -21.05 19.31 16.05
C LYS A 48 -19.77 18.59 15.66
N ILE A 49 -19.83 17.26 15.63
CA ILE A 49 -18.67 16.39 15.45
C ILE A 49 -18.78 15.70 14.10
N LEU A 50 -17.72 15.76 13.29
CA LEU A 50 -17.61 14.99 12.06
C LEU A 50 -16.68 13.79 12.28
N ARG A 51 -17.15 12.59 11.96
CA ARG A 51 -16.31 11.39 11.96
C ARG A 51 -15.49 11.33 10.66
N ASP A 52 -14.16 11.33 10.78
CA ASP A 52 -13.24 11.13 9.65
C ASP A 52 -12.42 9.85 9.80
N THR A 53 -12.78 8.82 9.03
CA THR A 53 -12.07 7.53 9.00
C THR A 53 -10.68 7.62 8.35
N GLY A 54 -10.37 8.72 7.66
CA GLY A 54 -9.04 9.00 7.13
C GLY A 54 -8.15 9.79 8.10
N GLY A 55 -8.73 10.38 9.15
CA GLY A 55 -8.00 11.19 10.13
C GLY A 55 -7.27 10.31 11.13
N SER A 56 -5.95 10.46 11.25
CA SER A 56 -5.15 9.79 12.28
C SER A 56 -5.22 10.47 13.64
N GLN A 57 -5.64 11.74 13.70
CA GLN A 57 -5.68 12.56 14.91
C GLN A 57 -7.02 13.31 14.99
N SER A 58 -7.61 13.37 16.18
CA SER A 58 -8.80 14.16 16.47
C SER A 58 -8.46 15.63 16.73
N ILE A 59 -9.25 16.54 16.17
CA ILE A 59 -8.98 17.98 16.13
C ILE A 59 -10.24 18.76 16.55
N ILE A 60 -10.08 19.76 17.42
CA ILE A 60 -11.13 20.67 17.86
C ILE A 60 -10.85 22.10 17.41
N ARG A 61 -11.90 22.86 17.08
CA ARG A 61 -11.81 24.28 16.76
C ARG A 61 -11.52 25.11 18.02
N GLU A 62 -10.63 26.08 17.90
CA GLU A 62 -10.34 27.05 18.94
C GLU A 62 -11.57 27.91 19.27
N GLY A 63 -11.75 28.27 20.55
CA GLY A 63 -12.85 29.12 21.01
C GLY A 63 -14.13 28.39 21.44
N ILE A 64 -14.18 27.05 21.34
CA ILE A 64 -15.30 26.24 21.87
C ILE A 64 -15.20 26.10 23.40
N LEU A 65 -13.99 25.88 23.91
CA LEU A 65 -13.68 25.78 25.33
C LEU A 65 -12.63 26.84 25.69
N PRO A 66 -12.65 27.36 26.94
CA PRO A 66 -11.60 28.24 27.44
C PRO A 66 -10.32 27.45 27.73
N LEU A 67 -9.62 27.03 26.68
CA LEU A 67 -8.38 26.27 26.77
C LEU A 67 -7.28 27.16 27.39
N SER A 68 -6.58 26.64 28.39
CA SER A 68 -5.55 27.37 29.13
C SER A 68 -4.30 26.49 29.31
N VAL A 69 -3.26 27.04 29.94
CA VAL A 69 -2.03 26.30 30.28
C VAL A 69 -2.34 25.03 31.12
N MET A 70 -3.45 25.01 31.87
CA MET A 70 -3.86 23.85 32.69
C MET A 70 -4.46 22.71 31.86
N SER A 71 -5.01 22.97 30.67
CA SER A 71 -5.50 21.93 29.77
C SER A 71 -4.46 21.50 28.72
N SER A 72 -3.32 22.20 28.65
CA SER A 72 -2.20 21.89 27.75
C SER A 72 -1.52 20.58 28.15
N CYS A 73 -1.23 19.73 27.15
CA CYS A 73 -0.44 18.53 27.33
C CYS A 73 1.08 18.76 27.18
N ASN A 74 1.54 20.03 27.11
CA ASN A 74 2.94 20.43 26.86
C ASN A 74 3.59 19.69 25.66
N SER A 75 2.77 19.30 24.70
CA SER A 75 3.14 18.56 23.51
C SER A 75 2.30 19.04 22.35
N GLY A 76 2.87 18.98 21.14
CA GLY A 76 2.19 19.34 19.91
C GLY A 76 2.19 18.17 18.93
N VAL A 77 1.28 18.23 17.96
CA VAL A 77 1.20 17.28 16.86
C VAL A 77 1.29 18.03 15.55
N VAL A 78 1.98 17.42 14.57
CA VAL A 78 2.01 17.93 13.21
C VAL A 78 0.82 17.36 12.46
N VAL A 79 -0.10 18.23 12.09
CA VAL A 79 -1.28 17.86 11.29
C VAL A 79 -0.96 18.11 9.82
N GLN A 80 -1.12 17.07 8.99
CA GLN A 80 -1.02 17.13 7.54
C GLN A 80 -2.37 16.79 6.91
N GLY A 81 -2.87 17.65 6.01
CA GLY A 81 -4.11 17.38 5.25
C GLY A 81 -5.17 18.48 5.33
N ILE A 82 -5.01 19.46 6.23
CA ILE A 82 -5.81 20.68 6.26
C ILE A 82 -5.06 21.74 5.46
N GLY A 83 -5.56 22.12 4.28
CA GLY A 83 -4.94 23.13 3.42
C GLY A 83 -3.67 22.71 2.67
N MET A 84 -3.36 21.40 2.62
CA MET A 84 -2.13 20.83 2.01
C MET A 84 -0.81 21.35 2.63
N THR A 85 -0.87 21.91 3.82
CA THR A 85 0.30 22.37 4.58
C THR A 85 0.47 21.54 5.84
N PHE A 86 1.69 21.58 6.39
CA PHE A 86 1.97 21.04 7.71
C PHE A 86 1.70 22.14 8.73
N VAL A 87 0.80 21.88 9.66
CA VAL A 87 0.50 22.80 10.75
C VAL A 87 0.84 22.10 12.07
N SER A 88 1.79 22.68 12.81
CA SER A 88 2.11 22.22 14.15
C SER A 88 1.12 22.85 15.13
N THR A 89 0.37 22.04 15.86
CA THR A 89 -0.66 22.50 16.80
C THR A 89 -0.48 21.89 18.19
N PRO A 90 -0.82 22.62 19.27
CA PRO A 90 -0.76 22.09 20.62
C PRO A 90 -1.88 21.07 20.87
N LEU A 91 -1.57 20.09 21.71
CA LEU A 91 -2.54 19.10 22.21
C LEU A 91 -3.11 19.56 23.55
N HIS A 92 -4.43 19.46 23.67
CA HIS A 92 -5.16 19.72 24.91
C HIS A 92 -5.91 18.49 25.37
N ASN A 93 -6.00 18.31 26.68
CA ASN A 93 -6.80 17.25 27.29
C ASN A 93 -8.22 17.77 27.54
N ILE A 94 -9.22 17.12 26.93
CA ILE A 94 -10.63 17.47 27.08
C ILE A 94 -11.44 16.22 27.41
N HIS A 95 -12.56 16.39 28.09
CA HIS A 95 -13.54 15.33 28.29
C HIS A 95 -14.55 15.35 27.15
N LEU A 96 -14.63 14.26 26.37
CA LEU A 96 -15.53 14.13 25.23
C LEU A 96 -16.64 13.13 25.58
N LYS A 97 -17.90 13.54 25.42
CA LYS A 97 -19.11 12.72 25.59
C LYS A 97 -19.84 12.59 24.26
N THR A 98 -19.76 11.42 23.65
CA THR A 98 -20.39 11.07 22.36
C THR A 98 -20.90 9.64 22.37
N SER A 99 -21.66 9.25 21.35
CA SER A 99 -22.09 7.85 21.17
C SER A 99 -20.93 6.88 20.95
N LEU A 100 -19.78 7.36 20.45
CA LEU A 100 -18.60 6.53 20.17
C LEU A 100 -17.57 6.57 21.32
N VAL A 101 -17.36 7.73 21.92
CA VAL A 101 -16.28 7.97 22.89
C VAL A 101 -16.84 8.74 24.08
N ASN A 102 -16.58 8.21 25.28
CA ASN A 102 -16.88 8.85 26.55
C ASN A 102 -15.63 8.79 27.43
N GLY A 103 -15.03 9.94 27.74
CA GLY A 103 -13.86 10.04 28.61
C GLY A 103 -12.92 11.19 28.27
N PHE A 104 -11.82 11.29 29.03
CA PHE A 104 -10.76 12.25 28.76
C PHE A 104 -9.90 11.81 27.57
N CYS A 105 -9.73 12.71 26.60
CA CYS A 105 -8.98 12.48 25.38
C CYS A 105 -8.11 13.69 25.02
N ARG A 106 -6.99 13.41 24.36
CA ARG A 106 -6.10 14.44 23.82
C ARG A 106 -6.55 14.81 22.42
N VAL A 107 -6.77 16.09 22.18
CA VAL A 107 -7.18 16.62 20.87
C VAL A 107 -6.27 17.76 20.46
N ALA A 108 -6.02 17.86 19.16
CA ALA A 108 -5.28 18.98 18.59
C ALA A 108 -6.19 20.19 18.44
N VAL A 109 -5.67 21.38 18.72
CA VAL A 109 -6.46 22.62 18.64
C VAL A 109 -6.08 23.38 17.39
N LEU A 110 -7.06 23.78 16.59
CA LEU A 110 -6.84 24.56 15.38
C LEU A 110 -7.74 25.81 15.36
N PRO A 111 -7.25 26.98 14.92
CA PRO A 111 -8.04 28.20 14.88
C PRO A 111 -9.33 28.07 14.06
N THR A 112 -9.25 27.36 12.92
CA THR A 112 -10.39 27.13 12.03
C THR A 112 -10.33 25.72 11.46
N LEU A 113 -11.50 25.07 11.34
CA LEU A 113 -11.62 23.76 10.68
C LEU A 113 -11.99 23.96 9.20
N PRO A 114 -11.55 23.05 8.30
CA PRO A 114 -11.81 23.16 6.86
C PRO A 114 -13.29 23.01 6.48
N ILE A 115 -14.11 22.48 7.40
CA ILE A 115 -15.54 22.23 7.17
C ILE A 115 -16.36 23.21 8.00
N ARG A 116 -17.16 24.01 7.30
CA ARG A 116 -18.05 25.00 7.94
C ARG A 116 -19.14 24.29 8.73
N GLY A 117 -19.45 24.80 9.92
CA GLY A 117 -20.50 24.24 10.78
C GLY A 117 -20.11 22.94 11.52
N VAL A 118 -18.84 22.54 11.47
CA VAL A 118 -18.27 21.46 12.30
C VAL A 118 -17.33 22.06 13.33
N ASP A 119 -17.45 21.59 14.57
CA ASP A 119 -16.73 22.07 15.74
C ASP A 119 -15.56 21.15 16.12
N LEU A 120 -15.68 19.85 15.83
CA LEU A 120 -14.67 18.83 16.12
C LEU A 120 -14.63 17.76 15.03
N ILE A 121 -13.43 17.36 14.61
CA ILE A 121 -13.18 16.23 13.72
C ILE A 121 -12.69 15.06 14.55
N LEU A 122 -13.41 13.95 14.49
CA LEU A 122 -13.11 12.73 15.25
C LEU A 122 -12.37 11.74 14.36
N GLY A 123 -11.08 11.56 14.65
CA GLY A 123 -10.18 10.64 13.95
C GLY A 123 -10.22 9.21 14.48
N ASN A 124 -9.34 8.38 13.93
CA ASN A 124 -9.19 6.98 14.30
C ASN A 124 -8.46 6.77 15.62
N ASP A 125 -7.72 7.78 16.11
CA ASP A 125 -7.09 7.78 17.43
C ASP A 125 -8.10 7.54 18.56
N LEU A 126 -9.30 8.11 18.44
CA LEU A 126 -10.36 7.97 19.45
C LEU A 126 -11.47 6.99 19.04
N ALA A 127 -11.76 6.86 17.75
CA ALA A 127 -12.91 6.10 17.26
C ALA A 127 -12.58 4.89 16.35
N GLY A 128 -11.29 4.59 16.13
CA GLY A 128 -10.83 3.57 15.17
C GLY A 128 -11.33 2.15 15.48
N GLY A 129 -11.31 1.72 16.75
CA GLY A 129 -11.71 0.36 17.15
C GLY A 129 -13.22 0.17 17.40
N LYS A 130 -14.02 1.24 17.31
CA LYS A 130 -15.45 1.23 17.70
C LYS A 130 -16.41 1.32 16.52
N VAL A 131 -15.88 1.47 15.31
CA VAL A 131 -16.65 1.59 14.08
C VAL A 131 -16.09 0.58 13.07
N LEU A 132 -16.38 -0.70 13.30
CA LEU A 132 -16.23 -1.72 12.27
C LEU A 132 -17.57 -1.78 11.54
N PRO A 133 -17.65 -1.43 10.25
CA PRO A 133 -18.86 -1.79 9.50
C PRO A 133 -18.96 -3.31 9.55
N VAL A 134 -20.10 -3.83 9.99
CA VAL A 134 -20.38 -5.25 9.82
C VAL A 134 -20.43 -5.48 8.31
N PRO A 135 -19.56 -6.31 7.74
CA PRO A 135 -19.64 -6.61 6.32
C PRO A 135 -20.93 -7.40 6.09
N GLU A 136 -21.91 -6.76 5.45
CA GLU A 136 -23.10 -7.45 4.98
C GLU A 136 -22.73 -8.18 3.69
N VAL A 137 -22.76 -9.51 3.74
CA VAL A 137 -22.57 -10.35 2.57
C VAL A 137 -23.94 -10.67 2.01
N LEU A 138 -24.24 -10.11 0.84
CA LEU A 138 -25.43 -10.47 0.08
C LEU A 138 -25.09 -11.65 -0.82
N ASP A 139 -25.92 -12.69 -0.79
CA ASP A 139 -25.75 -13.89 -1.65
C ASP A 139 -25.93 -13.57 -3.14
N THR A 140 -26.68 -12.51 -3.45
CA THR A 140 -26.87 -11.98 -4.79
C THR A 140 -26.34 -10.55 -4.86
N PRO A 141 -25.51 -10.21 -5.86
CA PRO A 141 -25.03 -8.84 -6.03
C PRO A 141 -26.22 -7.93 -6.31
N ASP A 142 -26.45 -6.96 -5.43
CA ASP A 142 -27.50 -5.96 -5.61
C ASP A 142 -27.07 -4.96 -6.70
N THR A 143 -27.74 -5.02 -7.85
CA THR A 143 -27.54 -4.09 -8.97
C THR A 143 -28.42 -2.84 -8.88
N SER A 144 -29.23 -2.69 -7.82
CA SER A 144 -30.25 -1.64 -7.72
C SER A 144 -29.73 -0.29 -7.19
N LEU A 145 -28.45 -0.18 -6.83
CA LEU A 145 -27.82 1.10 -6.49
C LEU A 145 -27.53 1.96 -7.73
N VAL A 146 -28.60 2.36 -8.42
CA VAL A 146 -28.60 3.55 -9.26
C VAL A 146 -28.82 4.73 -8.30
N THR A 147 -27.74 5.26 -7.74
CA THR A 147 -27.82 6.65 -7.26
C THR A 147 -27.77 7.51 -8.52
N GLU A 148 -28.95 7.96 -8.96
CA GLU A 148 -29.10 9.06 -9.92
C GLU A 148 -28.50 10.34 -9.32
N GLN A 149 -27.18 10.43 -9.34
CA GLN A 149 -26.49 11.70 -9.44
C GLN A 149 -25.55 11.55 -10.62
N GLN A 150 -25.86 12.30 -11.67
CA GLN A 150 -25.07 12.40 -12.88
C GLN A 150 -23.69 12.99 -12.50
N MET A 151 -22.80 12.10 -12.05
CA MET A 151 -21.43 12.41 -11.75
C MET A 151 -20.74 12.77 -13.07
N PRO A 152 -19.93 13.84 -13.12
CA PRO A 152 -19.14 14.16 -14.30
C PRO A 152 -18.32 12.94 -14.71
N SER A 153 -18.29 12.64 -16.01
CA SER A 153 -17.67 11.45 -16.60
C SER A 153 -16.18 11.25 -16.29
N ASP A 154 -15.55 12.23 -15.64
CA ASP A 154 -14.10 12.33 -15.52
C ASP A 154 -13.58 12.04 -14.10
N ILE A 155 -14.45 11.71 -13.14
CA ILE A 155 -14.03 11.45 -11.74
C ILE A 155 -14.63 10.13 -11.24
N PHE A 156 -13.90 9.04 -11.46
CA PHE A 156 -14.09 7.80 -10.71
C PHE A 156 -13.29 7.89 -9.40
N PRO A 157 -13.91 7.82 -8.21
CA PRO A 157 -13.17 7.64 -6.97
C PRO A 157 -12.68 6.19 -6.94
N ALA A 158 -11.49 5.94 -7.49
CA ALA A 158 -10.81 4.66 -7.33
C ALA A 158 -10.35 4.53 -5.88
N CYS A 159 -11.23 4.06 -4.98
CA CYS A 159 -10.90 3.79 -3.59
C CYS A 159 -9.95 2.59 -3.41
N VAL A 160 -9.69 1.83 -4.48
CA VAL A 160 -8.73 0.72 -4.49
C VAL A 160 -7.95 0.74 -5.80
N VAL A 161 -6.69 1.16 -5.75
CA VAL A 161 -5.75 1.00 -6.88
C VAL A 161 -5.26 -0.44 -6.84
N THR A 162 -5.79 -1.27 -7.74
CA THR A 162 -5.31 -2.64 -7.90
C THR A 162 -3.87 -2.64 -8.45
N ARG A 163 -3.10 -3.71 -8.17
CA ARG A 163 -1.71 -3.85 -8.65
C ARG A 163 -1.55 -3.70 -10.18
N SER A 164 -2.61 -3.92 -10.96
CA SER A 164 -2.61 -3.71 -12.41
C SER A 164 -2.75 -2.22 -12.78
N GLN A 165 -3.42 -1.42 -11.95
CA GLN A 165 -3.66 0.01 -12.15
C GLN A 165 -2.57 0.91 -11.56
N SER A 166 -1.72 0.39 -10.66
CA SER A 166 -0.69 1.19 -9.96
C SER A 166 0.29 1.89 -10.89
N LYS A 167 0.59 1.30 -12.07
CA LYS A 167 1.42 1.92 -13.11
C LYS A 167 0.83 3.21 -13.67
N LYS A 168 -0.50 3.34 -13.73
CA LYS A 168 -1.18 4.55 -14.24
C LYS A 168 -1.00 5.73 -13.28
N TYR A 169 -0.80 5.44 -11.99
CA TYR A 169 -0.68 6.44 -10.93
C TYR A 169 0.76 6.59 -10.41
N GLY A 170 1.72 5.87 -10.98
CA GLY A 170 3.12 5.91 -10.55
C GLY A 170 3.37 5.34 -9.15
N ILE A 171 2.44 4.54 -8.62
CA ILE A 171 2.54 3.97 -7.26
C ILE A 171 3.11 2.54 -7.36
N ASP A 172 4.22 2.27 -6.67
CA ASP A 172 4.78 0.92 -6.54
C ASP A 172 4.21 0.21 -5.32
N LEU A 173 3.30 -0.74 -5.55
CA LEU A 173 2.65 -1.56 -4.51
C LEU A 173 3.33 -2.92 -4.34
N SER A 174 4.55 -3.10 -4.85
CA SER A 174 5.22 -4.41 -4.81
C SER A 174 5.54 -4.87 -3.39
N ASP A 175 5.76 -3.93 -2.46
CA ASP A 175 6.23 -4.20 -1.08
C ASP A 175 5.11 -4.17 -0.02
N SER A 176 3.89 -3.75 -0.36
CA SER A 176 2.75 -3.62 0.58
C SER A 176 2.17 -4.95 1.10
N PHE A 177 2.83 -6.08 0.84
CA PHE A 177 2.40 -7.41 1.32
C PHE A 177 3.24 -7.93 2.50
N LEU A 178 4.31 -7.22 2.88
CA LEU A 178 5.04 -7.49 4.11
C LEU A 178 4.49 -6.59 5.20
N ALA A 179 3.40 -7.03 5.82
CA ALA A 179 2.90 -6.40 7.04
C ALA A 179 3.92 -6.64 8.16
N THR A 180 4.44 -5.55 8.69
CA THR A 180 5.21 -5.47 9.94
C THR A 180 4.48 -6.22 11.04
N GLU A 181 5.14 -7.22 11.61
CA GLU A 181 4.76 -7.95 12.83
C GLU A 181 4.60 -6.97 14.00
N GLN A 182 3.37 -6.52 14.27
CA GLN A 182 2.97 -6.01 15.58
C GLN A 182 1.53 -6.47 15.86
N PHE A 183 1.40 -7.71 16.35
CA PHE A 183 0.19 -8.14 17.04
C PHE A 183 0.33 -7.82 18.54
N PRO A 184 -0.60 -7.08 19.16
CA PRO A 184 -0.79 -7.18 20.60
C PRO A 184 -1.49 -8.49 20.93
N GLU A 185 -0.94 -9.20 21.91
CA GLU A 185 -1.46 -10.44 22.46
C GLU A 185 -2.88 -10.27 23.06
N SER A 186 -3.60 -11.39 23.01
CA SER A 186 -4.80 -11.75 23.82
C SER A 186 -6.14 -11.11 23.42
N VAL A 187 -7.04 -11.92 22.85
CA VAL A 187 -8.35 -12.24 23.46
C VAL A 187 -8.81 -13.62 22.95
N GLY A 188 -9.35 -14.44 23.84
CA GLY A 188 -9.55 -15.88 23.66
C GLY A 188 -10.78 -16.32 22.85
N SER A 189 -10.62 -17.56 22.37
CA SER A 189 -11.56 -18.69 22.29
C SER A 189 -12.95 -18.55 21.64
N ASP A 190 -13.21 -19.57 20.81
CA ASP A 190 -14.49 -20.14 20.40
C ASP A 190 -15.23 -19.54 19.20
N VAL A 191 -14.78 -19.91 17.98
CA VAL A 191 -15.71 -20.24 16.88
C VAL A 191 -15.13 -21.39 16.04
N LYS A 192 -15.81 -22.55 16.05
CA LYS A 192 -15.59 -23.65 15.09
C LYS A 192 -16.07 -23.19 13.71
N LEU A 193 -15.14 -22.98 12.77
CA LEU A 193 -15.43 -22.74 11.35
C LEU A 193 -14.77 -23.83 10.50
N ASN A 194 -15.61 -24.54 9.76
CA ASN A 194 -15.30 -25.65 8.86
C ASN A 194 -14.21 -25.32 7.81
N ASN A 195 -13.20 -26.18 7.74
CA ASN A 195 -12.52 -26.76 6.57
C ASN A 195 -12.28 -25.90 5.31
N LYS A 196 -11.95 -24.61 5.47
CA LYS A 196 -11.20 -23.81 4.47
C LYS A 196 -9.97 -23.09 5.05
N SER A 197 -9.73 -23.23 6.35
CA SER A 197 -8.63 -22.59 7.09
C SER A 197 -7.26 -23.27 6.86
N GLU A 198 -7.23 -24.53 6.44
CA GLU A 198 -5.97 -25.30 6.23
C GLU A 198 -5.07 -24.70 5.13
N LYS A 199 -5.65 -23.98 4.15
CA LYS A 199 -4.89 -23.37 3.05
C LYS A 199 -4.27 -22.01 3.38
N MET A 200 -4.71 -21.36 4.45
CA MET A 200 -4.15 -20.09 4.92
C MET A 200 -3.25 -20.26 6.14
N SER A 201 -3.52 -21.26 6.98
CA SER A 201 -2.62 -21.64 8.08
C SER A 201 -1.31 -22.28 7.60
N SER A 202 -1.31 -22.92 6.43
CA SER A 202 -0.08 -23.40 5.76
C SER A 202 0.77 -22.31 5.10
N LEU A 203 0.27 -21.06 4.99
CA LEU A 203 1.05 -19.91 4.51
C LEU A 203 1.71 -19.13 5.64
N LEU A 204 1.32 -19.42 6.89
CA LEU A 204 1.78 -18.76 8.11
C LEU A 204 2.28 -19.79 9.13
N SER A 205 2.54 -21.04 8.74
CA SER A 205 3.44 -21.84 9.55
C SER A 205 4.76 -21.08 9.57
N SER A 206 5.22 -20.78 10.77
CA SER A 206 6.56 -20.30 11.05
C SER A 206 7.59 -21.37 10.69
N ASP A 207 7.47 -21.98 9.50
CA ASP A 207 8.60 -22.60 8.83
C ASP A 207 9.59 -21.45 8.75
N GLU A 208 10.54 -21.47 9.67
CA GLU A 208 11.68 -20.57 9.67
C GLU A 208 12.09 -20.43 8.22
N ILE A 209 12.26 -19.19 7.73
CA ILE A 209 12.86 -18.97 6.43
C ILE A 209 14.25 -19.60 6.56
N THR A 210 14.38 -20.89 6.21
CA THR A 210 15.61 -21.64 6.29
C THR A 210 16.45 -21.06 5.19
N LEU A 211 17.30 -20.10 5.58
CA LEU A 211 18.20 -19.46 4.65
C LEU A 211 19.09 -20.57 4.07
N PRO A 212 19.18 -20.68 2.74
CA PRO A 212 19.77 -21.83 2.08
C PRO A 212 21.29 -21.95 2.29
N ALA A 213 21.92 -20.92 2.86
CA ALA A 213 23.33 -20.89 3.19
C ALA A 213 23.59 -19.89 4.31
N SER A 214 24.63 -20.14 5.10
CA SER A 214 25.16 -19.14 6.02
C SER A 214 25.81 -17.98 5.27
N ARG A 215 26.01 -16.86 5.97
CA ARG A 215 26.68 -15.69 5.41
C ARG A 215 28.10 -16.03 4.93
N GLU A 216 28.80 -16.87 5.70
CA GLU A 216 30.17 -17.29 5.45
C GLU A 216 30.25 -18.16 4.18
N GLU A 217 29.34 -19.12 4.04
CA GLU A 217 29.23 -19.96 2.84
C GLU A 217 28.96 -19.14 1.59
N PHE A 218 28.10 -18.12 1.70
CA PHE A 218 27.81 -17.22 0.59
C PHE A 218 29.05 -16.41 0.16
N ILE A 219 29.82 -15.90 1.12
CA ILE A 219 31.09 -15.18 0.84
C ILE A 219 32.10 -16.11 0.17
N VAL A 220 32.23 -17.35 0.65
CA VAL A 220 33.11 -18.35 0.04
C VAL A 220 32.68 -18.64 -1.40
N ALA A 221 31.38 -18.83 -1.64
CA ALA A 221 30.84 -19.04 -2.98
C ALA A 221 31.08 -17.84 -3.91
N GLN A 222 30.95 -16.61 -3.43
CA GLN A 222 31.27 -15.41 -4.20
C GLN A 222 32.74 -15.35 -4.63
N LYS A 223 33.67 -15.74 -3.76
CA LYS A 223 35.11 -15.71 -4.05
C LYS A 223 35.53 -16.76 -5.08
N HIS A 224 34.92 -17.95 -5.06
CA HIS A 224 35.29 -19.06 -5.94
C HIS A 224 34.50 -19.08 -7.27
N ASP A 225 33.51 -18.22 -7.46
CA ASP A 225 32.70 -18.19 -8.69
C ASP A 225 33.44 -17.50 -9.85
N ALA A 226 33.81 -18.30 -10.85
CA ALA A 226 34.45 -17.84 -12.08
C ALA A 226 33.61 -16.82 -12.88
N SER A 227 32.28 -16.85 -12.76
CA SER A 227 31.40 -15.91 -13.47
C SER A 227 31.46 -14.48 -12.91
N LEU A 228 31.98 -14.31 -11.69
CA LEU A 228 32.08 -13.02 -11.01
C LEU A 228 33.47 -12.38 -11.13
N LEU A 229 34.44 -13.03 -11.81
CA LEU A 229 35.80 -12.51 -11.97
C LEU A 229 35.85 -11.08 -12.52
N LYS A 230 34.98 -10.76 -13.47
CA LYS A 230 34.85 -9.39 -14.02
C LYS A 230 34.40 -8.38 -12.96
N CYS A 231 33.47 -8.77 -12.10
CA CYS A 231 33.00 -7.93 -11.00
C CYS A 231 34.10 -7.73 -9.95
N HIS A 232 34.83 -8.80 -9.61
CA HIS A 232 35.97 -8.74 -8.69
C HIS A 232 37.11 -7.86 -9.20
N SER A 233 37.43 -7.90 -10.50
CA SER A 233 38.45 -7.02 -11.09
C SER A 233 38.08 -5.53 -11.11
N SER A 234 36.80 -5.20 -10.90
CA SER A 234 36.27 -3.83 -10.95
C SER A 234 35.84 -3.32 -9.57
N ILE A 235 36.36 -3.91 -8.50
CA ILE A 235 36.12 -3.44 -7.13
C ILE A 235 36.79 -2.08 -6.94
N LEU A 236 36.03 -1.13 -6.38
CA LEU A 236 36.49 0.21 -6.03
C LEU A 236 36.32 0.44 -4.52
N THR A 237 37.03 1.43 -3.99
CA THR A 237 36.80 1.89 -2.62
C THR A 237 35.43 2.56 -2.51
N GLN A 238 34.85 2.57 -1.31
CA GLN A 238 33.53 3.14 -1.07
C GLN A 238 33.42 4.62 -1.48
N GLU A 239 34.53 5.37 -1.41
CA GLU A 239 34.60 6.79 -1.77
C GLU A 239 34.63 6.98 -3.30
N GLU A 240 35.45 6.23 -4.02
CA GLU A 240 35.50 6.26 -5.48
C GLU A 240 34.23 5.71 -6.13
N ALA A 241 33.54 4.81 -5.42
CA ALA A 241 32.28 4.25 -5.86
C ALA A 241 31.19 5.32 -5.96
N LYS A 242 31.21 6.37 -5.13
CA LYS A 242 30.19 7.44 -5.10
C LYS A 242 30.09 8.20 -6.42
N GLY A 243 31.23 8.44 -7.07
CA GLY A 243 31.33 9.22 -8.31
C GLY A 243 30.94 8.47 -9.60
N LYS A 244 30.63 7.17 -9.54
CA LYS A 244 30.27 6.36 -10.71
C LYS A 244 28.82 5.89 -10.66
N LYS A 245 28.16 5.81 -11.82
CA LYS A 245 26.79 5.29 -11.94
C LYS A 245 26.70 3.79 -11.56
N VAL A 246 27.74 3.03 -11.89
CA VAL A 246 27.86 1.61 -11.54
C VAL A 246 29.23 1.39 -10.92
N ALA A 247 29.26 0.83 -9.72
CA ALA A 247 30.50 0.47 -9.03
C ALA A 247 30.32 -0.87 -8.29
N TYR A 248 31.41 -1.59 -8.10
CA TYR A 248 31.43 -2.78 -7.25
C TYR A 248 32.21 -2.47 -5.99
N VAL A 249 31.65 -2.82 -4.83
CA VAL A 249 32.27 -2.58 -3.53
C VAL A 249 32.13 -3.81 -2.67
N VAL A 250 33.12 -4.05 -1.80
CA VAL A 250 33.06 -5.11 -0.81
C VAL A 250 32.68 -4.51 0.53
N ASN A 251 31.57 -4.99 1.12
CA ASN A 251 31.14 -4.59 2.45
C ASN A 251 31.09 -5.83 3.35
N GLU A 252 31.84 -5.82 4.46
CA GLU A 252 31.91 -6.95 5.41
C GLU A 252 32.12 -8.31 4.71
N GLY A 253 33.01 -8.34 3.71
CA GLY A 253 33.34 -9.54 2.92
C GLY A 253 32.36 -9.89 1.79
N LEU A 254 31.21 -9.22 1.67
CA LEU A 254 30.23 -9.42 0.61
C LEU A 254 30.49 -8.51 -0.58
N LEU A 255 30.49 -9.08 -1.78
CA LEU A 255 30.53 -8.33 -3.03
C LEU A 255 29.15 -7.73 -3.33
N LEU A 256 29.09 -6.40 -3.38
CA LEU A 256 27.91 -5.60 -3.69
C LEU A 256 28.13 -4.82 -4.99
N ARG A 257 27.03 -4.59 -5.71
CA ARG A 257 26.95 -3.64 -6.83
C ARG A 257 26.20 -2.40 -6.35
N ARG A 258 26.86 -1.25 -6.39
CA ARG A 258 26.24 0.06 -6.27
C ARG A 258 25.72 0.48 -7.64
N TRP A 259 24.45 0.86 -7.69
CA TRP A 259 23.82 1.46 -8.85
C TRP A 259 23.15 2.77 -8.43
N ALA A 260 23.53 3.89 -9.04
CA ALA A 260 22.89 5.18 -8.84
C ALA A 260 22.09 5.57 -10.09
N GLY A 261 21.04 6.36 -9.91
CA GLY A 261 20.31 7.00 -11.00
C GLY A 261 21.14 8.04 -11.74
N ASP A 262 20.48 8.96 -12.44
CA ASP A 262 21.18 10.08 -13.09
C ASP A 262 21.66 11.13 -12.08
N ASN A 263 21.06 11.16 -10.89
CA ASN A 263 21.57 11.89 -9.74
C ASN A 263 22.60 11.01 -9.01
N LEU A 264 23.84 11.49 -8.92
CA LEU A 264 24.95 10.80 -8.26
C LEU A 264 24.92 10.93 -6.72
N GLU A 265 23.82 11.43 -6.16
CA GLU A 265 23.63 11.57 -4.72
C GLU A 265 23.44 10.20 -4.04
N ASP A 266 23.96 10.07 -2.83
CA ASP A 266 24.00 8.77 -2.12
C ASP A 266 22.61 8.23 -1.73
N TRP A 267 21.60 9.09 -1.60
CA TRP A 267 20.24 8.68 -1.22
C TRP A 267 19.48 7.96 -2.35
N ASP A 268 19.90 8.16 -3.61
CA ASP A 268 19.33 7.49 -4.80
C ASP A 268 20.13 6.23 -5.19
N ALA A 269 21.20 5.92 -4.45
CA ALA A 269 22.04 4.77 -4.73
C ALA A 269 21.46 3.48 -4.13
N VAL A 270 21.27 2.47 -4.97
CA VAL A 270 20.82 1.13 -4.58
C VAL A 270 22.03 0.20 -4.51
N TYR A 271 22.15 -0.52 -3.39
CA TYR A 271 23.15 -1.57 -3.20
C TYR A 271 22.52 -2.94 -3.41
N GLN A 272 23.06 -3.70 -4.35
CA GLN A 272 22.56 -5.01 -4.76
C GLN A 272 23.60 -6.07 -4.44
N VAL A 273 23.19 -7.17 -3.79
CA VAL A 273 24.09 -8.30 -3.52
C VAL A 273 24.41 -9.02 -4.82
N VAL A 274 25.71 -9.25 -5.10
CA VAL A 274 26.12 -9.96 -6.30
C VAL A 274 26.00 -11.47 -6.09
N VAL A 275 25.07 -12.14 -6.76
CA VAL A 275 24.74 -13.54 -6.45
C VAL A 275 25.64 -14.52 -7.23
N PRO A 276 26.35 -15.43 -6.53
CA PRO A 276 27.13 -16.46 -7.20
C PRO A 276 26.21 -17.53 -7.80
N LYS A 277 26.71 -18.23 -8.83
CA LYS A 277 25.92 -19.11 -9.71
C LYS A 277 25.08 -20.15 -8.95
N VAL A 278 25.62 -20.69 -7.87
CA VAL A 278 24.98 -21.73 -7.05
C VAL A 278 23.66 -21.28 -6.40
N PHE A 279 23.51 -19.99 -6.08
CA PHE A 279 22.32 -19.47 -5.39
C PHE A 279 21.32 -18.77 -6.33
N ARG A 280 21.67 -18.56 -7.61
CA ARG A 280 20.79 -17.84 -8.56
C ARG A 280 19.44 -18.50 -8.72
N LEU A 281 19.40 -19.84 -8.78
CA LEU A 281 18.14 -20.59 -8.94
C LEU A 281 17.19 -20.36 -7.76
N GLN A 282 17.72 -20.33 -6.55
CA GLN A 282 16.93 -20.10 -5.34
C GLN A 282 16.38 -18.68 -5.30
N VAL A 283 17.19 -17.68 -5.66
CA VAL A 283 16.73 -16.28 -5.77
C VAL A 283 15.62 -16.15 -6.82
N LEU A 284 15.73 -16.84 -7.96
CA LEU A 284 14.71 -16.85 -9.00
C LEU A 284 13.41 -17.53 -8.52
N ALA A 285 13.52 -18.68 -7.86
CA ALA A 285 12.38 -19.39 -7.28
C ALA A 285 11.66 -18.54 -6.23
N LEU A 286 12.40 -17.89 -5.32
CA LEU A 286 11.82 -16.98 -4.33
C LEU A 286 11.08 -15.80 -5.00
N ALA A 287 11.67 -15.22 -6.04
CA ALA A 287 11.10 -14.07 -6.73
C ALA A 287 9.91 -14.42 -7.64
N HIS A 288 9.78 -15.66 -8.10
CA HIS A 288 8.76 -16.07 -9.08
C HIS A 288 7.73 -17.07 -8.52
N ASP A 289 8.18 -18.15 -7.88
CA ASP A 289 7.35 -19.30 -7.48
C ASP A 289 6.79 -19.19 -6.07
N HIS A 290 7.36 -18.32 -5.23
CA HIS A 290 6.85 -18.12 -3.87
C HIS A 290 5.35 -17.76 -3.90
N PRO A 291 4.50 -18.31 -3.01
CA PRO A 291 3.06 -18.05 -3.02
C PRO A 291 2.69 -16.56 -3.05
N MET A 292 3.46 -15.74 -2.32
CA MET A 292 3.31 -14.28 -2.29
C MET A 292 3.93 -13.56 -3.50
N SER A 293 4.76 -14.24 -4.29
CA SER A 293 5.34 -13.71 -5.53
C SER A 293 4.38 -13.81 -6.71
N GLY A 294 3.49 -14.82 -6.75
CA GLY A 294 2.36 -14.85 -7.69
C GLY A 294 2.73 -14.99 -9.17
N HIS A 295 3.83 -15.69 -9.49
CA HIS A 295 4.23 -16.03 -10.87
C HIS A 295 4.23 -14.84 -11.85
N LEU A 296 4.76 -13.70 -11.41
CA LEU A 296 4.77 -12.48 -12.24
C LEU A 296 5.54 -12.70 -13.54
N GLY A 297 5.16 -11.94 -14.58
CA GLY A 297 5.85 -11.96 -15.86
C GLY A 297 7.29 -11.40 -15.77
N ILE A 298 8.09 -11.73 -16.79
CA ILE A 298 9.55 -11.49 -16.88
C ILE A 298 9.98 -10.11 -16.36
N THR A 299 9.37 -9.02 -16.85
CA THR A 299 9.78 -7.66 -16.46
C THR A 299 9.58 -7.39 -14.97
N LYS A 300 8.47 -7.87 -14.40
CA LYS A 300 8.16 -7.66 -12.99
C LYS A 300 9.08 -8.49 -12.09
N THR A 301 9.32 -9.75 -12.45
CA THR A 301 10.27 -10.61 -11.75
C THR A 301 11.69 -10.05 -11.82
N TYR A 302 12.12 -9.57 -13.00
CA TYR A 302 13.43 -8.95 -13.18
C TYR A 302 13.59 -7.73 -12.27
N ASN A 303 12.62 -6.81 -12.26
CA ASN A 303 12.67 -5.63 -11.40
C ASN A 303 12.67 -6.01 -9.92
N LYS A 304 11.87 -7.00 -9.51
CA LYS A 304 11.82 -7.49 -8.13
C LYS A 304 13.18 -8.04 -7.67
N VAL A 305 13.84 -8.85 -8.50
CA VAL A 305 15.18 -9.36 -8.20
C VAL A 305 16.19 -8.22 -8.16
N LEU A 306 16.16 -7.33 -9.16
CA LEU A 306 17.11 -6.22 -9.29
C LEU A 306 17.05 -5.21 -8.13
N LYS A 307 15.94 -5.11 -7.39
CA LYS A 307 15.89 -4.27 -6.19
C LYS A 307 16.95 -4.65 -5.14
N HIS A 308 17.28 -5.94 -5.02
CA HIS A 308 18.16 -6.44 -3.95
C HIS A 308 19.36 -7.25 -4.44
N PHE A 309 19.28 -7.83 -5.64
CA PHE A 309 20.24 -8.80 -6.15
C PHE A 309 20.68 -8.47 -7.57
N PHE A 310 21.92 -8.83 -7.91
CA PHE A 310 22.47 -8.67 -9.24
C PHE A 310 23.41 -9.81 -9.62
N TRP A 311 23.50 -10.13 -10.90
CA TRP A 311 24.61 -10.91 -11.47
C TRP A 311 24.73 -10.66 -12.97
N PRO A 312 25.91 -10.89 -13.58
CA PRO A 312 26.05 -10.85 -15.02
C PRO A 312 25.10 -11.85 -15.69
N GLY A 313 24.23 -11.36 -16.57
CA GLY A 313 23.23 -12.19 -17.26
C GLY A 313 21.86 -12.29 -16.58
N LEU A 314 21.62 -11.58 -15.47
CA LEU A 314 20.35 -11.60 -14.71
C LEU A 314 19.09 -11.57 -15.58
N LYS A 315 19.01 -10.65 -16.55
CA LYS A 315 17.84 -10.52 -17.44
C LYS A 315 17.60 -11.77 -18.29
N SER A 316 18.67 -12.41 -18.76
CA SER A 316 18.59 -13.64 -19.53
C SER A 316 18.08 -14.78 -18.66
N ASP A 317 18.66 -14.94 -17.48
CA ASP A 317 18.31 -16.00 -16.53
C ASP A 317 16.85 -15.88 -16.06
N VAL A 318 16.39 -14.67 -15.69
CA VAL A 318 14.98 -14.42 -15.33
C VAL A 318 14.05 -14.76 -16.50
N SER A 319 14.41 -14.34 -17.71
CA SER A 319 13.60 -14.60 -18.90
C SER A 319 13.47 -16.09 -19.20
N GLN A 320 14.58 -16.83 -19.11
CA GLN A 320 14.59 -18.29 -19.27
C GLN A 320 13.78 -18.99 -18.17
N TYR A 321 13.92 -18.55 -16.92
CA TYR A 321 13.20 -19.11 -15.77
C TYR A 321 11.68 -18.98 -15.95
N CYS A 322 11.18 -17.76 -16.17
CA CYS A 322 9.75 -17.53 -16.35
C CYS A 322 9.19 -18.26 -17.59
N ARG A 323 9.98 -18.42 -18.66
CA ARG A 323 9.56 -19.16 -19.87
C ARG A 323 9.47 -20.66 -19.66
N THR A 324 10.24 -21.21 -18.73
CA THR A 324 10.27 -22.65 -18.42
C THR A 324 9.39 -23.02 -17.22
N CYS A 325 8.77 -22.04 -16.56
CA CYS A 325 7.83 -22.28 -15.47
C CYS A 325 6.57 -23.00 -15.97
N HIS A 326 6.34 -24.22 -15.47
CA HIS A 326 5.19 -25.05 -15.83
C HIS A 326 3.85 -24.36 -15.52
N ALA A 327 3.71 -23.77 -14.32
CA ALA A 327 2.48 -23.10 -13.91
C ALA A 327 2.12 -21.94 -14.86
N CYS A 328 3.11 -21.14 -15.27
CA CYS A 328 2.90 -20.06 -16.24
C CYS A 328 2.57 -20.58 -17.64
N GLN A 329 3.18 -21.68 -18.08
CA GLN A 329 2.91 -22.27 -19.39
C GLN A 329 1.48 -22.81 -19.48
N VAL A 330 0.99 -23.46 -18.41
CA VAL A 330 -0.36 -24.01 -18.33
C VAL A 330 -1.42 -22.91 -18.21
N ALA A 331 -1.19 -21.91 -17.36
CA ALA A 331 -2.13 -20.79 -17.21
C ALA A 331 -2.19 -19.91 -18.46
N GLY A 332 -1.09 -19.83 -19.22
CA GLY A 332 -0.98 -18.98 -20.40
C GLY A 332 -1.04 -17.50 -20.04
N LYS A 333 -1.14 -16.65 -21.06
CA LYS A 333 -1.32 -15.21 -20.87
C LYS A 333 -2.82 -14.90 -20.87
N PRO A 334 -3.39 -14.37 -19.78
CA PRO A 334 -4.84 -14.20 -19.63
C PRO A 334 -5.47 -13.29 -20.70
N ASN A 335 -4.68 -12.39 -21.30
CA ASN A 335 -5.16 -11.40 -22.27
C ASN A 335 -4.59 -11.62 -23.69
N GLN A 336 -4.04 -12.81 -23.99
CA GLN A 336 -3.55 -13.11 -25.32
C GLN A 336 -4.41 -14.20 -25.96
N VAL A 337 -5.37 -13.79 -26.80
CA VAL A 337 -6.08 -14.71 -27.68
C VAL A 337 -5.11 -15.16 -28.77
N ILE A 338 -4.83 -16.46 -28.83
CA ILE A 338 -4.04 -17.03 -29.92
C ILE A 338 -4.99 -17.10 -31.13
N PRO A 339 -4.69 -16.41 -32.25
CA PRO A 339 -5.55 -16.49 -33.41
C PRO A 339 -5.60 -17.95 -33.89
N PRO A 340 -6.78 -18.48 -34.23
CA PRO A 340 -6.88 -19.82 -34.79
C PRO A 340 -6.04 -19.89 -36.07
N ALA A 341 -5.41 -21.04 -36.30
CA ALA A 341 -4.67 -21.26 -37.53
C ALA A 341 -5.61 -21.08 -38.74
N PRO A 342 -5.14 -20.48 -39.85
CA PRO A 342 -5.95 -20.34 -41.05
C PRO A 342 -6.47 -21.70 -41.51
N LEU A 343 -7.77 -21.78 -41.78
CA LEU A 343 -8.37 -22.99 -42.35
C LEU A 343 -7.82 -23.19 -43.75
N SER A 344 -7.19 -24.34 -43.99
CA SER A 344 -6.84 -24.77 -45.35
C SER A 344 -8.01 -25.59 -45.91
N PRO A 345 -8.63 -25.17 -47.02
CA PRO A 345 -9.69 -25.94 -47.63
C PRO A 345 -9.17 -27.31 -48.05
N ILE A 346 -9.99 -28.34 -47.84
CA ILE A 346 -9.68 -29.68 -48.33
C ILE A 346 -9.69 -29.62 -49.87
N PRO A 347 -8.64 -30.09 -50.56
CA PRO A 347 -8.60 -30.05 -52.01
C PRO A 347 -9.77 -30.84 -52.59
N ILE A 348 -10.42 -30.29 -53.61
CA ILE A 348 -11.51 -30.96 -54.33
C ILE A 348 -10.89 -32.16 -55.07
N MET A 349 -11.37 -33.36 -54.76
CA MET A 349 -10.96 -34.57 -55.47
C MET A 349 -11.75 -34.65 -56.77
N GLY A 350 -11.06 -34.82 -57.91
CA GLY A 350 -11.70 -34.89 -59.23
C GLY A 350 -12.41 -36.21 -59.51
N GLU A 351 -12.18 -37.24 -58.69
CA GLU A 351 -12.71 -38.59 -58.88
C GLU A 351 -13.46 -39.07 -57.63
N PRO A 352 -14.63 -39.73 -57.79
CA PRO A 352 -15.34 -40.33 -56.68
C PRO A 352 -14.47 -41.39 -55.98
N PHE A 353 -14.55 -41.45 -54.64
CA PHE A 353 -13.77 -42.36 -53.78
C PHE A 353 -12.24 -42.14 -53.74
N GLY A 354 -11.71 -41.06 -54.32
CA GLY A 354 -10.25 -40.79 -54.32
C GLY A 354 -9.63 -40.55 -52.94
N ARG A 355 -10.42 -40.19 -51.93
CA ARG A 355 -10.01 -40.13 -50.52
C ARG A 355 -11.22 -40.38 -49.63
N VAL A 356 -11.13 -41.38 -48.76
CA VAL A 356 -12.12 -41.66 -47.71
C VAL A 356 -11.44 -41.39 -46.37
N ILE A 357 -12.02 -40.51 -45.56
CA ILE A 357 -11.60 -40.29 -44.17
C ILE A 357 -12.60 -41.09 -43.33
N VAL A 358 -12.13 -42.17 -42.70
CA VAL A 358 -12.93 -43.04 -41.81
C VAL A 358 -12.64 -42.67 -40.37
#